data_AF-A0A4Y2H108-F1
#
_entry.id   AF-A0A4Y2H108-F1
#
_cell.length_a   1.000
_cell.length_b   1.000
_cell.length_c   1.000
_cell.angle_alpha   90.00
_cell.angle_beta   90.00
_cell.angle_gamma   90.00
#
_symmetry.space_group_name_H-M   'P 1'
#
loop_
_entity.id
_entity.type
_entity.pdbx_description
1 polymer ?
#
loop_
_entity_poly.entity_id
_entity_poly.type
_entity_poly.pdbx_seq_one_letter_code
_entity_poly.pdbx_strand_id
1 'polypeptide(L)'
;MIPCIFHNLRNYDGHLIMQGLGKLQDHEIGVIPNNMEKYISFSIRRRKENPVTLQFVDSFQFLNTSLQKLVENLDHSKFSIMESCISSPHRDLLLKKGIYPYEYMSSFSKFEETQLHPRSAFHSSLVNEGISEADYEHAQNVWKCFKIKNLGEYHDIYVKTDVILLSDVFENFRKLTQNFYQLDAAHMLTSPGLAWQAALKMTDVKLDLFTDIDMHLFIEKGIRGGVSMISHRHSEANHPQCPNYDDSEANKYITYLDANNLYG
;
A
#
# COMPACT_ATOMS: atom_id res chain seq x y z
N MET A 1 -12.65 -17.16 9.94
CA MET A 1 -11.98 -15.85 10.05
C MET A 1 -12.16 -15.15 8.72
N ILE A 2 -12.54 -13.87 8.73
CA ILE A 2 -12.75 -13.06 7.53
C ILE A 2 -11.71 -11.93 7.55
N PRO A 3 -10.79 -11.87 6.58
CA PRO A 3 -9.84 -10.79 6.48
C PRO A 3 -10.53 -9.52 5.96
N CYS A 4 -10.29 -8.40 6.63
CA CYS A 4 -10.72 -7.06 6.26
C CYS A 4 -9.49 -6.30 5.78
N ILE A 5 -9.38 -6.11 4.47
CA ILE A 5 -8.18 -5.54 3.84
C ILE A 5 -8.30 -4.02 3.78
N PHE A 6 -7.28 -3.35 4.28
CA PHE A 6 -7.11 -1.90 4.19
C PHE A 6 -5.76 -1.60 3.55
N HIS A 7 -5.60 -0.43 2.96
CA HIS A 7 -4.33 0.00 2.40
C HIS A 7 -3.72 1.11 3.26
N ASN A 8 -2.62 0.78 3.94
CA ASN A 8 -1.92 1.64 4.89
C ASN A 8 -2.70 1.87 6.21
N LEU A 9 -3.42 0.83 6.65
CA LEU A 9 -4.24 0.81 7.87
C LEU A 9 -3.50 1.34 9.10
N ARG A 10 -2.25 0.88 9.30
CA ARG A 10 -1.49 1.15 10.52
C ARG A 10 -1.19 2.63 10.74
N ASN A 11 -1.19 3.42 9.66
CA ASN A 11 -0.83 4.83 9.70
C ASN A 11 -2.06 5.75 9.64
N TYR A 12 -3.18 5.27 9.09
CA TYR A 12 -4.40 6.07 8.90
C TYR A 12 -5.56 5.50 9.71
N ASP A 13 -6.29 4.50 9.21
CA ASP A 13 -7.60 4.15 9.79
C ASP A 13 -7.53 3.36 11.11
N GLY A 14 -6.40 2.71 11.39
CA GLY A 14 -6.28 1.76 12.50
C GLY A 14 -6.60 2.37 13.87
N HIS A 15 -6.17 3.61 14.13
CA HIS A 15 -6.44 4.27 15.40
C HIS A 15 -7.92 4.64 15.56
N LEU A 16 -8.59 5.09 14.49
CA LEU A 16 -10.02 5.40 14.50
C LEU A 16 -10.85 4.14 14.75
N ILE A 17 -10.52 3.05 14.07
CA ILE A 17 -11.20 1.77 14.24
C ILE A 17 -11.02 1.27 15.68
N MET A 18 -9.79 1.26 16.20
CA MET A 18 -9.52 0.80 17.57
C MET A 18 -10.25 1.62 18.64
N GLN A 19 -10.38 2.94 18.47
CA GLN A 19 -11.20 3.78 19.35
C GLN A 19 -12.69 3.38 19.32
N GLY A 20 -13.20 2.96 18.16
CA GLY A 20 -14.54 2.41 18.03
C GLY A 20 -14.68 1.03 18.68
N LEU A 21 -13.72 0.12 18.42
CA LEU A 21 -13.74 -1.24 18.94
C LEU A 21 -13.70 -1.28 20.48
N GLY A 22 -12.94 -0.37 21.12
CA GLY A 22 -12.87 -0.27 22.58
C GLY A 22 -14.21 0.04 23.26
N LYS A 23 -15.23 0.50 22.51
CA LYS A 23 -16.58 0.77 23.02
C LYS A 23 -17.51 -0.46 22.97
N LEU A 24 -17.09 -1.56 22.33
CA LEU A 24 -17.89 -2.75 22.15
C LEU A 24 -17.75 -3.70 23.36
N GLN A 25 -18.85 -4.02 24.03
CA GLN A 25 -18.85 -4.84 25.25
C GLN A 25 -18.87 -6.36 24.98
N ASP A 26 -19.50 -6.80 23.89
CA ASP A 26 -19.77 -8.22 23.58
C ASP A 26 -18.72 -8.87 22.65
N HIS A 27 -17.52 -8.29 22.55
CA HIS A 27 -16.48 -8.74 21.63
C HIS A 27 -15.15 -9.02 22.33
N GLU A 28 -14.40 -9.96 21.76
CA GLU A 28 -13.00 -10.22 22.10
C GLU A 28 -12.12 -9.51 21.06
N ILE A 29 -11.13 -8.77 21.54
CA ILE A 29 -10.20 -8.02 20.68
C ILE A 29 -8.83 -8.70 20.80
N GLY A 30 -8.29 -9.15 19.66
CA GLY A 30 -6.93 -9.66 19.56
C GLY A 30 -6.04 -8.63 18.87
N VAL A 31 -4.85 -8.36 19.40
CA VAL A 31 -3.95 -7.33 18.86
C VAL A 31 -2.55 -7.89 18.70
N ILE A 32 -1.91 -7.59 17.57
CA ILE A 32 -0.50 -7.84 17.33
C ILE A 32 0.19 -6.46 17.28
N PRO A 33 0.80 -6.01 18.38
CA PRO A 33 1.43 -4.69 18.44
C PRO A 33 2.69 -4.66 17.58
N ASN A 34 2.93 -3.54 16.91
CA ASN A 34 4.20 -3.24 16.27
C ASN A 34 5.07 -2.36 17.19
N ASN A 35 4.44 -1.34 17.78
CA ASN A 35 5.01 -0.50 18.83
C ASN A 35 3.87 0.01 19.73
N MET A 36 4.15 1.00 20.59
CA MET A 36 3.14 1.53 21.52
C MET A 36 1.94 2.22 20.83
N GLU A 37 2.07 2.63 19.57
CA GLU A 37 1.06 3.43 18.85
C GLU A 37 0.48 2.70 17.63
N LYS A 38 1.22 1.73 17.07
CA LYS A 38 0.90 1.07 15.81
C LYS A 38 0.74 -0.43 16.01
N TYR A 39 -0.20 -1.00 15.26
CA TYR A 39 -0.50 -2.42 15.24
C TYR A 39 -0.12 -3.02 13.89
N ILE A 40 0.45 -4.23 13.89
CA ILE A 40 0.65 -5.01 12.67
C ILE A 40 -0.73 -5.48 12.16
N SER A 41 -1.56 -5.97 13.07
CA SER A 41 -2.92 -6.38 12.82
C SER A 41 -3.70 -6.38 14.13
N PHE A 42 -5.02 -6.24 14.03
CA PHE A 42 -5.94 -6.47 15.12
C PHE A 42 -7.15 -7.23 14.60
N SER A 43 -7.87 -7.88 15.50
CA SER A 43 -9.02 -8.70 15.19
C SER A 43 -10.13 -8.47 16.19
N ILE A 44 -11.36 -8.63 15.74
CA ILE A 44 -12.54 -8.61 16.58
C ILE A 44 -13.32 -9.91 16.39
N ARG A 45 -13.62 -10.58 17.49
CA ARG A 45 -14.37 -11.83 17.52
C ARG A 45 -15.65 -11.65 18.33
N ARG A 46 -16.78 -12.02 17.74
CA ARG A 46 -18.07 -12.05 18.44
C ARG A 46 -18.10 -13.22 19.44
N ARG A 47 -18.48 -12.95 20.70
CA ARG A 47 -18.47 -13.96 21.78
C ARG A 47 -19.67 -14.91 21.77
N LYS A 48 -20.85 -14.45 21.30
CA LYS A 48 -22.10 -15.22 21.27
C LYS A 48 -22.37 -15.79 19.88
N GLU A 49 -23.04 -16.95 19.82
CA GLU A 49 -23.59 -17.69 18.66
C GLU A 49 -22.87 -17.50 17.31
N ASN A 50 -22.29 -18.59 16.78
CA ASN A 50 -21.49 -18.62 15.54
C ASN A 50 -20.34 -17.61 15.56
N PRO A 51 -19.23 -17.91 16.27
CA PRO A 51 -18.12 -16.97 16.42
C PRO A 51 -17.50 -16.63 15.06
N VAL A 52 -17.72 -15.40 14.60
CA VAL A 52 -17.02 -14.82 13.45
C VAL A 52 -15.91 -13.93 13.97
N THR A 53 -14.70 -14.16 13.45
CA THR A 53 -13.53 -13.29 13.67
C THR A 53 -13.30 -12.47 12.41
N LEU A 54 -13.37 -11.15 12.53
CA LEU A 54 -12.85 -10.23 11.53
C LEU A 54 -11.40 -9.93 11.87
N GLN A 55 -10.50 -10.08 10.91
CA GLN A 55 -9.08 -9.75 11.07
C GLN A 55 -8.73 -8.60 10.15
N PHE A 56 -8.26 -7.49 10.71
CA PHE A 56 -7.87 -6.32 9.94
C PHE A 56 -6.42 -6.49 9.46
N VAL A 57 -6.24 -6.43 8.15
CA VAL A 57 -4.95 -6.67 7.49
C VAL A 57 -4.59 -5.44 6.67
N ASP A 58 -3.34 -5.00 6.83
CA ASP A 58 -2.78 -3.89 6.09
C ASP A 58 -2.08 -4.39 4.82
N SER A 59 -2.72 -4.22 3.67
CA SER A 59 -2.16 -4.57 2.37
C SER A 59 -0.83 -3.85 2.06
N PHE A 60 -0.56 -2.69 2.68
CA PHE A 60 0.71 -1.98 2.52
C PHE A 60 1.89 -2.73 3.13
N GLN A 61 1.65 -3.69 4.03
CA GLN A 61 2.69 -4.60 4.54
C GLN A 61 3.11 -5.66 3.51
N PHE A 62 2.36 -5.77 2.41
CA PHE A 62 2.68 -6.63 1.28
C PHE A 62 3.14 -5.84 0.06
N LEU A 63 2.37 -4.80 -0.25
CA LEU A 63 2.47 -3.97 -1.44
C LEU A 63 2.81 -2.54 -1.01
N ASN A 64 4.10 -2.30 -0.74
CA ASN A 64 4.63 -1.11 -0.05
C ASN A 64 4.73 0.15 -0.94
N THR A 65 3.69 0.43 -1.72
CA THR A 65 3.61 1.62 -2.58
C THR A 65 2.18 2.12 -2.64
N SER A 66 1.94 3.30 -3.23
CA SER A 66 0.60 3.88 -3.27
C SER A 66 -0.37 3.04 -4.11
N LEU A 67 -1.65 3.04 -3.74
CA LEU A 67 -2.71 2.41 -4.54
C LEU A 67 -2.68 2.87 -6.00
N GLN A 68 -2.40 4.16 -6.26
CA GLN A 68 -2.24 4.68 -7.61
C GLN A 68 -1.18 3.90 -8.39
N LYS A 69 0.04 3.77 -7.84
CA LYS A 69 1.12 3.03 -8.49
C LYS A 69 0.78 1.55 -8.65
N LEU A 70 0.06 0.95 -7.70
CA LEU A 70 -0.38 -0.45 -7.82
C LEU A 70 -1.34 -0.63 -8.99
N VAL A 71 -2.33 0.24 -9.10
CA VAL A 71 -3.32 0.24 -10.20
C VAL A 71 -2.66 0.48 -11.55
N GLU A 72 -1.73 1.44 -11.65
CA GLU A 72 -0.97 1.71 -12.89
C GLU A 72 -0.11 0.51 -13.35
N ASN A 73 0.31 -0.35 -12.43
CA ASN A 73 1.08 -1.56 -12.75
C ASN A 73 0.20 -2.77 -13.11
N LEU A 74 -1.12 -2.69 -12.96
CA LEU A 74 -2.03 -3.77 -13.32
C LEU A 74 -2.45 -3.65 -14.79
N ASP A 75 -2.40 -4.78 -15.49
CA ASP A 75 -2.97 -4.89 -16.82
C ASP A 75 -4.50 -4.70 -16.78
N HIS A 76 -5.07 -4.04 -17.80
CA HIS A 76 -6.50 -3.74 -17.86
C HIS A 76 -7.40 -4.99 -17.76
N SER A 77 -6.92 -6.16 -18.20
CA SER A 77 -7.66 -7.43 -18.06
C SER A 77 -7.80 -7.94 -16.63
N LYS A 78 -7.09 -7.32 -15.67
CA LYS A 78 -7.03 -7.75 -14.26
C LYS A 78 -8.06 -7.08 -13.36
N PHE A 79 -8.88 -6.16 -13.87
CA PHE A 79 -9.88 -5.41 -13.11
C PHE A 79 -11.28 -6.07 -13.07
N SER A 80 -11.32 -7.39 -12.84
CA SER A 80 -12.55 -8.18 -12.89
C SER A 80 -13.63 -7.72 -11.88
N ILE A 81 -13.24 -7.21 -10.72
CA ILE A 81 -14.18 -6.74 -9.69
C ILE A 81 -14.77 -5.41 -10.13
N MET A 82 -13.96 -4.49 -10.67
CA MET A 82 -14.45 -3.26 -11.30
C MET A 82 -15.50 -3.55 -12.37
N GLU A 83 -15.28 -4.55 -13.22
CA GLU A 83 -16.26 -4.93 -14.25
C GLU A 83 -17.58 -5.41 -13.65
N SER A 84 -17.51 -6.17 -12.55
CA SER A 84 -18.69 -6.71 -11.86
C SER A 84 -19.48 -5.64 -11.08
N CYS A 85 -18.79 -4.64 -10.53
CA CYS A 85 -19.37 -3.67 -9.60
C CYS A 85 -19.84 -2.38 -10.29
N ILE A 86 -19.27 -2.04 -11.44
CA ILE A 86 -19.57 -0.80 -12.18
C ILE A 86 -20.04 -1.12 -13.60
N SER A 87 -21.37 -1.11 -13.78
CA SER A 87 -21.99 -1.20 -15.11
C SER A 87 -22.13 0.19 -15.72
N SER A 88 -21.06 0.67 -16.37
CA SER A 88 -21.04 1.98 -17.06
C SER A 88 -20.19 1.93 -18.33
N PRO A 89 -20.60 2.56 -19.44
CA PRO A 89 -19.74 2.71 -20.62
C PRO A 89 -18.51 3.59 -20.36
N HIS A 90 -18.50 4.35 -19.27
CA HIS A 90 -17.38 5.22 -18.86
C HIS A 90 -16.53 4.62 -17.73
N ARG A 91 -16.69 3.32 -17.45
CA ARG A 91 -15.97 2.62 -16.37
C ARG A 91 -14.46 2.77 -16.47
N ASP A 92 -13.90 2.85 -17.67
CA ASP A 92 -12.45 2.98 -17.88
C ASP A 92 -11.87 4.26 -17.26
N LEU A 93 -12.69 5.29 -17.04
CA LEU A 93 -12.27 6.48 -16.29
C LEU A 93 -11.95 6.16 -14.82
N LEU A 94 -12.51 5.08 -14.28
CA LEU A 94 -12.32 4.65 -12.89
C LEU A 94 -11.17 3.64 -12.73
N LEU A 95 -10.47 3.25 -13.80
CA LEU A 95 -9.29 2.36 -13.77
C LEU A 95 -8.00 3.07 -13.33
N LYS A 96 -8.13 4.22 -12.68
CA LYS A 96 -7.03 4.92 -12.02
C LYS A 96 -7.55 5.59 -10.76
N LYS A 97 -6.63 5.91 -9.85
CA LYS A 97 -7.00 6.55 -8.59
C LYS A 97 -7.70 7.88 -8.85
N GLY A 98 -8.83 8.10 -8.17
CA GLY A 98 -9.59 9.34 -8.29
C GLY A 98 -8.85 10.55 -7.71
N ILE A 99 -9.27 11.75 -8.12
CA ILE A 99 -8.75 13.02 -7.60
C ILE A 99 -9.74 13.60 -6.62
N TYR A 100 -9.31 13.90 -5.39
CA TYR A 100 -10.22 14.27 -4.32
C TYR A 100 -9.76 15.53 -3.57
N PRO A 101 -10.65 16.51 -3.32
CA PRO A 101 -10.28 17.75 -2.65
C PRO A 101 -10.38 17.58 -1.12
N TYR A 102 -9.42 16.85 -0.54
CA TYR A 102 -9.44 16.44 0.87
C TYR A 102 -9.65 17.59 1.86
N GLU A 103 -8.94 18.70 1.69
CA GLU A 103 -9.00 19.84 2.62
C GLU A 103 -10.29 20.64 2.48
N TYR A 104 -10.83 20.68 1.26
CA TYR A 104 -12.07 21.38 0.98
C TYR A 104 -13.27 20.71 1.67
N MET A 105 -13.26 19.37 1.72
CA MET A 105 -14.32 18.53 2.31
C MET A 105 -14.26 18.52 3.84
N SER A 106 -14.47 19.70 4.43
CA SER A 106 -14.31 19.98 5.86
C SER A 106 -15.61 19.87 6.68
N SER A 107 -16.78 19.75 6.05
CA SER A 107 -18.06 19.63 6.74
C SER A 107 -19.10 18.86 5.91
N PHE A 108 -20.13 18.34 6.59
CA PHE A 108 -21.24 17.64 5.92
C PHE A 108 -22.04 18.53 4.95
N SER A 109 -22.07 19.85 5.18
CA SER A 109 -22.76 20.77 4.27
C SER A 109 -22.09 20.84 2.89
N LYS A 110 -20.80 20.51 2.78
CA LYS A 110 -20.08 20.49 1.50
C LYS A 110 -20.63 19.46 0.53
N PHE A 111 -21.13 18.34 1.03
CA PHE A 111 -21.67 17.26 0.17
C PHE A 111 -22.91 17.71 -0.62
N GLU A 112 -23.63 18.73 -0.16
CA GLU A 112 -24.80 19.29 -0.86
C GLU A 112 -24.43 20.23 -2.01
N GLU A 113 -23.17 20.66 -2.12
CA GLU A 113 -22.72 21.59 -3.15
C GLU A 113 -22.77 20.94 -4.53
N THR A 114 -23.45 21.60 -5.48
CA THR A 114 -23.82 21.00 -6.78
C THR A 114 -22.83 21.25 -7.91
N GLN A 115 -21.62 21.71 -7.58
CA GLN A 115 -20.59 22.06 -8.55
C GLN A 115 -19.25 21.46 -8.17
N LEU A 116 -18.53 20.98 -9.18
CA LEU A 116 -17.11 20.65 -9.02
C LEU A 116 -16.32 21.95 -8.86
N HIS A 117 -15.64 22.07 -7.74
CA HIS A 117 -14.91 23.28 -7.36
C HIS A 117 -13.68 23.51 -8.24
N PRO A 118 -13.17 24.76 -8.33
CA PRO A 118 -11.99 25.07 -9.13
C PRO A 118 -10.75 24.28 -8.68
N ARG A 119 -9.77 24.13 -9.59
CA ARG A 119 -8.51 23.42 -9.34
C ARG A 119 -7.79 23.86 -8.05
N SER A 120 -7.91 25.13 -7.65
CA SER A 120 -7.34 25.66 -6.41
C SER A 120 -7.88 25.01 -5.13
N ALA A 121 -9.10 24.45 -5.17
CA ALA A 121 -9.70 23.72 -4.05
C ALA A 121 -9.11 22.32 -3.83
N PHE A 122 -8.26 21.84 -4.74
CA PHE A 122 -7.59 20.54 -4.67
C PHE A 122 -6.15 20.64 -4.13
N HIS A 123 -5.81 21.73 -3.45
CA HIS A 123 -4.53 21.88 -2.79
C HIS A 123 -4.37 20.86 -1.65
N SER A 124 -3.16 20.34 -1.48
CA SER A 124 -2.80 19.43 -0.40
C SER A 124 -1.64 20.01 0.41
N SER A 125 -1.89 20.36 1.67
CA SER A 125 -0.89 20.80 2.65
C SER A 125 0.14 19.71 2.99
N LEU A 126 -0.20 18.44 2.80
CA LEU A 126 0.72 17.32 3.02
C LEU A 126 1.91 17.35 2.07
N VAL A 127 1.69 17.78 0.82
CA VAL A 127 2.74 17.92 -0.21
C VAL A 127 3.03 19.38 -0.56
N ASN A 128 2.25 20.30 0.00
CA ASN A 128 2.27 21.74 -0.30
C ASN A 128 2.19 22.05 -1.81
N GLU A 129 1.36 21.29 -2.51
CA GLU A 129 1.19 21.35 -3.96
C GLU A 129 -0.30 21.22 -4.33
N GLY A 130 -0.67 21.83 -5.46
CA GLY A 130 -1.95 21.59 -6.11
C GLY A 130 -1.87 20.43 -7.10
N ILE A 131 -3.01 20.06 -7.67
CA ILE A 131 -3.07 19.04 -8.72
C ILE A 131 -2.66 19.60 -10.09
N SER A 132 -2.23 18.70 -10.99
CA SER A 132 -1.92 19.06 -12.38
C SER A 132 -3.19 19.42 -13.16
N GLU A 133 -3.02 20.09 -14.31
CA GLU A 133 -4.16 20.38 -15.19
C GLU A 133 -4.82 19.10 -15.72
N ALA A 134 -4.00 18.08 -16.04
CA ALA A 134 -4.49 16.78 -16.51
C ALA A 134 -5.30 16.03 -15.44
N ASP A 135 -4.90 16.13 -14.17
CA ASP A 135 -5.67 15.55 -13.05
C ASP A 135 -7.01 16.25 -12.86
N TYR A 136 -7.04 17.58 -12.99
CA TYR A 136 -8.27 18.34 -12.87
C TYR A 136 -9.23 18.08 -14.05
N GLU A 137 -8.71 18.02 -15.27
CA GLU A 137 -9.48 17.63 -16.46
C GLU A 137 -10.07 16.22 -16.29
N HIS A 138 -9.30 15.30 -15.70
CA HIS A 138 -9.82 13.98 -15.38
C HIS A 138 -10.98 14.02 -14.37
N ALA A 139 -10.86 14.78 -13.28
CA ALA A 139 -11.95 14.96 -12.31
C ALA A 139 -13.22 15.53 -12.98
N GLN A 140 -13.06 16.50 -13.89
CA GLN A 140 -14.16 17.06 -14.67
C GLN A 140 -14.81 16.02 -15.59
N ASN A 141 -14.01 15.14 -16.21
CA ASN A 141 -14.51 14.08 -17.07
C ASN A 141 -15.33 13.06 -16.26
N VAL A 142 -14.84 12.64 -15.08
CA VAL A 142 -15.60 11.76 -14.16
C VAL A 142 -16.93 12.43 -13.77
N TRP A 143 -16.90 13.70 -13.35
CA TRP A 143 -18.09 14.46 -12.99
C TRP A 143 -19.14 14.47 -14.10
N LYS A 144 -18.73 14.79 -15.33
CA LYS A 144 -19.61 14.88 -16.50
C LYS A 144 -20.13 13.50 -16.93
N CYS A 145 -19.25 12.52 -17.10
CA CYS A 145 -19.60 11.19 -17.63
C CYS A 145 -20.51 10.40 -16.69
N PHE A 146 -20.33 10.54 -15.36
CA PHE A 146 -21.17 9.89 -14.36
C PHE A 146 -22.38 10.74 -13.93
N LYS A 147 -22.58 11.91 -14.55
CA LYS A 147 -23.72 12.82 -14.30
C LYS A 147 -23.89 13.17 -12.82
N ILE A 148 -22.76 13.44 -12.17
CA ILE A 148 -22.68 13.72 -10.73
C ILE A 148 -23.39 15.04 -10.44
N LYS A 149 -24.27 15.03 -9.43
CA LYS A 149 -25.12 16.18 -9.10
C LYS A 149 -24.54 17.04 -7.99
N ASN A 150 -23.79 16.44 -7.07
CA ASN A 150 -23.23 17.12 -5.91
C ASN A 150 -21.94 16.45 -5.43
N LEU A 151 -21.23 17.11 -4.51
CA LEU A 151 -20.00 16.59 -3.93
C LEU A 151 -20.23 15.32 -3.08
N GLY A 152 -21.47 15.10 -2.62
CA GLY A 152 -22.04 13.84 -2.11
C GLY A 152 -21.74 12.65 -3.01
N GLU A 153 -22.38 12.66 -4.17
CA GLU A 153 -22.24 11.62 -5.18
C GLU A 153 -20.78 11.51 -5.68
N TYR A 154 -20.02 12.62 -5.72
CA TYR A 154 -18.59 12.60 -6.04
C TYR A 154 -17.73 11.87 -4.99
N HIS A 155 -18.04 12.07 -3.70
CA HIS A 155 -17.39 11.34 -2.63
C HIS A 155 -17.71 9.85 -2.68
N ASP A 156 -18.98 9.50 -2.87
CA ASP A 156 -19.39 8.10 -2.92
C ASP A 156 -18.71 7.34 -4.07
N ILE A 157 -18.64 7.93 -5.27
CA ILE A 157 -17.92 7.31 -6.39
C ILE A 157 -16.42 7.23 -6.12
N TYR A 158 -15.82 8.25 -5.49
CA TYR A 158 -14.40 8.26 -5.13
C TYR A 158 -14.07 7.11 -4.17
N VAL A 159 -14.77 7.03 -3.03
CA VAL A 159 -14.52 6.02 -1.99
C VAL A 159 -14.83 4.61 -2.51
N LYS A 160 -15.95 4.44 -3.22
CA LYS A 160 -16.32 3.15 -3.81
C LYS A 160 -15.26 2.68 -4.81
N THR A 161 -14.77 3.57 -5.66
CA THR A 161 -13.74 3.25 -6.65
C THR A 161 -12.42 2.86 -5.98
N ASP A 162 -11.97 3.60 -4.96
CA ASP A 162 -10.74 3.27 -4.21
C ASP A 162 -10.81 1.87 -3.59
N VAL A 163 -11.95 1.49 -3.01
CA VAL A 163 -12.16 0.15 -2.42
C VAL A 163 -12.18 -0.94 -3.49
N ILE A 164 -12.85 -0.71 -4.62
CA ILE A 164 -12.90 -1.67 -5.73
C ILE A 164 -11.51 -1.88 -6.34
N LEU A 165 -10.77 -0.79 -6.59
CA LEU A 165 -9.41 -0.84 -7.12
C LEU A 165 -8.49 -1.61 -6.18
N LEU A 166 -8.56 -1.34 -4.87
CA LEU A 166 -7.80 -2.12 -3.88
C LEU A 166 -8.18 -3.60 -3.91
N SER A 167 -9.46 -3.91 -4.09
CA SER A 167 -9.94 -5.28 -4.18
C SER A 167 -9.35 -6.00 -5.41
N ASP A 168 -9.36 -5.36 -6.58
CA ASP A 168 -8.74 -5.92 -7.78
C ASP A 168 -7.23 -6.12 -7.59
N VAL A 169 -6.52 -5.11 -7.08
CA VAL A 169 -5.08 -5.20 -6.76
C VAL A 169 -4.79 -6.39 -5.84
N PHE A 170 -5.52 -6.49 -4.74
CA PHE A 170 -5.24 -7.50 -3.72
C PHE A 170 -5.68 -8.91 -4.16
N GLU A 171 -6.78 -9.06 -4.89
CA GLU A 171 -7.18 -10.36 -5.46
C GLU A 171 -6.15 -10.88 -6.47
N ASN A 172 -5.56 -10.00 -7.28
CA ASN A 172 -4.48 -10.40 -8.19
C ASN A 172 -3.23 -10.82 -7.41
N PHE A 173 -2.89 -10.12 -6.33
CA PHE A 173 -1.80 -10.51 -5.45
C PHE A 173 -2.07 -11.86 -4.77
N ARG A 174 -3.29 -12.10 -4.25
CA ARG A 174 -3.69 -13.39 -3.68
C ARG A 174 -3.53 -14.53 -4.67
N LYS A 175 -4.06 -14.38 -5.89
CA LYS A 175 -3.90 -15.36 -6.98
C LYS A 175 -2.43 -15.64 -7.27
N LEU A 176 -1.59 -14.60 -7.32
CA LEU A 176 -0.15 -14.75 -7.52
C LEU A 176 0.47 -15.60 -6.41
N THR A 177 0.24 -15.25 -5.13
CA THR A 177 0.80 -15.99 -3.99
C THR A 177 0.31 -17.44 -3.93
N GLN A 178 -0.95 -17.67 -4.31
CA GLN A 178 -1.52 -19.00 -4.36
C GLN A 178 -0.92 -19.84 -5.48
N ASN A 179 -0.66 -19.25 -6.64
CA ASN A 179 -0.05 -19.96 -7.78
C ASN A 179 1.41 -20.32 -7.52
N PHE A 180 2.21 -19.40 -6.96
CA PHE A 180 3.64 -19.62 -6.75
C PHE A 180 3.96 -20.40 -5.47
N TYR A 181 3.26 -20.10 -4.38
CA TYR A 181 3.60 -20.64 -3.06
C TYR A 181 2.52 -21.57 -2.50
N GLN A 182 1.37 -21.69 -3.17
CA GLN A 182 0.19 -22.39 -2.64
C GLN A 182 -0.21 -21.85 -1.25
N LEU A 183 -0.04 -20.55 -1.05
CA LEU A 183 -0.39 -19.81 0.16
C LEU A 183 -1.34 -18.67 -0.22
N ASP A 184 -2.34 -18.40 0.61
CA ASP A 184 -3.23 -17.27 0.42
C ASP A 184 -2.73 -16.09 1.26
N ALA A 185 -2.31 -15.01 0.60
CA ALA A 185 -1.85 -13.79 1.25
C ALA A 185 -2.88 -13.17 2.20
N ALA A 186 -4.18 -13.40 2.01
CA ALA A 186 -5.22 -12.87 2.89
C ALA A 186 -5.22 -13.50 4.29
N HIS A 187 -4.50 -14.62 4.48
CA HIS A 187 -4.29 -15.27 5.77
C HIS A 187 -2.88 -15.03 6.34
N MET A 188 -2.13 -14.12 5.73
CA MET A 188 -0.84 -13.65 6.21
C MET A 188 -0.96 -12.19 6.67
N LEU A 189 0.07 -11.69 7.35
CA LEU A 189 0.07 -10.32 7.86
C LEU A 189 1.06 -9.39 7.15
N THR A 190 2.18 -9.93 6.65
CA THR A 190 3.27 -9.14 6.07
C THR A 190 4.00 -9.91 4.98
N SER A 191 4.69 -9.22 4.07
CA SER A 191 5.57 -9.85 3.07
C SER A 191 6.66 -10.73 3.68
N PRO A 192 7.41 -10.31 4.73
CA PRO A 192 8.37 -11.19 5.40
C PRO A 192 7.72 -12.45 5.99
N GLY A 193 6.52 -12.31 6.59
CA GLY A 193 5.78 -13.46 7.12
C GLY A 193 5.35 -14.43 6.02
N LEU A 194 4.88 -13.91 4.88
CA LEU A 194 4.55 -14.70 3.70
C LEU A 194 5.79 -15.43 3.14
N ALA A 195 6.91 -14.73 2.98
CA ALA A 195 8.16 -15.31 2.48
C ALA A 195 8.68 -16.41 3.40
N TRP A 196 8.59 -16.21 4.72
CA TRP A 196 8.96 -17.21 5.72
C TRP A 196 8.07 -18.46 5.62
N GLN A 197 6.75 -18.30 5.54
CA GLN A 197 5.82 -19.42 5.38
C GLN A 197 6.03 -20.15 4.05
N ALA A 198 6.33 -19.42 2.97
CA ALA A 198 6.67 -20.01 1.68
C ALA A 198 7.95 -20.85 1.80
N ALA A 199 9.01 -20.32 2.42
CA ALA A 199 10.27 -21.03 2.61
C ALA A 199 10.08 -22.32 3.42
N LEU A 200 9.34 -22.27 4.53
CA LEU A 200 9.03 -23.46 5.33
C LEU A 200 8.25 -24.50 4.52
N LYS A 201 7.22 -24.07 3.80
CA LYS A 201 6.39 -24.96 2.97
C LYS A 201 7.17 -25.60 1.82
N MET A 202 8.07 -24.85 1.19
CA MET A 202 8.87 -25.33 0.05
C MET A 202 9.99 -26.29 0.47
N THR A 203 10.53 -26.11 1.68
CA THR A 203 11.66 -26.92 2.18
C THR A 203 11.22 -28.11 3.05
N ASP A 204 10.00 -28.10 3.57
CA ASP A 204 9.48 -29.05 4.57
C ASP A 204 10.36 -29.15 5.84
N VAL A 205 11.15 -28.11 6.11
CA VAL A 205 12.04 -28.06 7.27
C VAL A 205 11.23 -27.90 8.55
N LYS A 206 11.59 -28.64 9.59
CA LYS A 206 11.07 -28.46 10.95
C LYS A 206 12.11 -27.72 11.76
N LEU A 207 11.74 -26.54 12.24
CA LEU A 207 12.62 -25.70 13.06
C LEU A 207 12.39 -26.01 14.54
N ASP A 208 13.48 -26.15 15.27
CA ASP A 208 13.46 -26.19 16.73
C ASP A 208 13.32 -24.78 17.30
N LEU A 209 12.56 -24.65 18.38
CA LEU A 209 12.46 -23.40 19.13
C LEU A 209 13.72 -23.21 19.99
N PHE A 210 14.13 -21.96 20.20
CA PHE A 210 15.14 -21.67 21.21
C PHE A 210 14.64 -22.09 22.59
N THR A 211 15.48 -22.84 23.29
CA THR A 211 15.17 -23.39 24.62
C THR A 211 15.88 -22.63 25.74
N ASP A 212 16.87 -21.80 25.39
CA ASP A 212 17.66 -21.01 26.33
C ASP A 212 18.01 -19.62 25.76
N ILE A 213 18.19 -18.65 26.65
CA ILE A 213 18.47 -17.24 26.30
C ILE A 213 19.82 -17.05 25.61
N ASP A 214 20.82 -17.88 25.91
CA ASP A 214 22.15 -17.75 25.31
C ASP A 214 22.13 -18.08 23.81
N MET A 215 21.24 -18.98 23.37
CA MET A 215 21.03 -19.24 21.94
C MET A 215 20.54 -17.98 21.21
N HIS A 216 19.59 -17.27 21.82
CA HIS A 216 19.05 -16.04 21.27
C HIS A 216 20.12 -14.94 21.22
N LEU A 217 20.82 -14.71 22.33
CA LEU A 217 21.90 -13.73 22.44
C LEU A 217 23.05 -14.03 21.47
N PHE A 218 23.38 -15.30 21.25
CA PHE A 218 24.39 -15.71 20.28
C PHE A 218 24.01 -15.28 18.86
N ILE A 219 22.76 -15.53 18.44
CA ILE A 219 22.27 -15.13 17.13
C ILE A 219 22.20 -13.61 17.01
N GLU A 220 21.61 -12.91 17.99
CA GLU A 220 21.52 -11.45 17.96
C GLU A 220 22.89 -10.79 17.84
N LYS A 221 23.88 -11.26 18.61
CA LYS A 221 25.26 -10.77 18.56
C LYS A 221 25.93 -11.04 17.20
N GLY A 222 25.45 -12.02 16.44
CA GLY A 222 25.92 -12.37 15.10
C GLY A 222 25.30 -11.55 13.96
N ILE A 223 24.14 -10.91 14.17
CA ILE A 223 23.44 -10.16 13.12
C ILE A 223 24.27 -8.96 12.66
N ARG A 224 24.51 -8.86 11.35
CA ARG A 224 25.16 -7.71 10.69
C ARG A 224 24.30 -7.25 9.52
N GLY A 225 24.29 -5.95 9.26
CA GLY A 225 23.65 -5.39 8.07
C GLY A 225 24.54 -5.47 6.83
N GLY A 226 24.09 -4.82 5.74
CA GLY A 226 24.89 -4.69 4.54
C GLY A 226 26.18 -3.89 4.77
N VAL A 227 27.26 -4.28 4.10
CA VAL A 227 28.53 -3.55 4.13
C VAL A 227 28.38 -2.26 3.33
N SER A 228 28.61 -1.11 3.98
CA SER A 228 28.69 0.20 3.32
C SER A 228 30.05 0.81 3.63
N MET A 229 30.85 1.07 2.58
CA MET A 229 32.22 1.55 2.71
C MET A 229 32.52 2.62 1.67
N ILE A 230 33.17 3.69 2.11
CA ILE A 230 33.75 4.72 1.24
C ILE A 230 35.27 4.58 1.31
N SER A 231 35.87 3.92 0.33
CA SER A 231 37.33 3.73 0.26
C SER A 231 38.05 4.99 -0.25
N HIS A 232 37.36 5.86 -0.98
CA HIS A 232 37.87 7.12 -1.50
C HIS A 232 36.78 8.20 -1.41
N ARG A 233 37.08 9.34 -0.78
CA ARG A 233 36.08 10.35 -0.40
C ARG A 233 35.39 11.04 -1.58
N HIS A 234 36.10 11.25 -2.68
CA HIS A 234 35.56 11.93 -3.86
C HIS A 234 36.29 11.46 -5.11
N SER A 235 35.54 11.06 -6.13
CA SER A 235 36.09 10.74 -7.44
C SER A 235 35.15 11.30 -8.49
N GLU A 236 35.68 12.12 -9.39
CA GLU A 236 34.97 12.61 -10.56
C GLU A 236 35.48 11.89 -11.81
N ALA A 237 34.58 11.63 -12.76
CA ALA A 237 34.93 11.06 -14.06
C ALA A 237 35.40 12.17 -15.00
N ASN A 238 36.42 11.89 -15.82
CA ASN A 238 36.88 12.76 -16.89
C ASN A 238 36.74 12.01 -18.21
N HIS A 239 35.71 12.34 -18.99
CA HIS A 239 35.41 11.66 -20.26
C HIS A 239 34.73 12.66 -21.23
N PRO A 240 34.92 12.58 -22.55
CA PRO A 240 34.35 13.55 -23.52
C PRO A 240 32.82 13.68 -23.52
N GLN A 241 32.09 12.76 -22.89
CA GLN A 241 30.63 12.82 -22.74
C GLN A 241 30.19 13.53 -21.45
N CYS A 242 31.11 13.86 -20.56
CA CYS A 242 30.83 14.58 -19.32
C CYS A 242 30.70 16.09 -19.61
N PRO A 243 29.75 16.81 -18.99
CA PRO A 243 29.58 18.26 -19.18
C PRO A 243 30.82 19.09 -18.82
N ASN A 244 31.64 18.60 -17.89
CA ASN A 244 32.83 19.28 -17.36
C ASN A 244 34.14 18.62 -17.84
N TYR A 245 34.16 18.03 -19.03
CA TYR A 245 35.36 17.39 -19.59
C TYR A 245 36.53 18.37 -19.72
N ASP A 246 37.71 17.95 -19.27
CA ASP A 246 38.97 18.68 -19.41
C ASP A 246 39.93 17.84 -20.26
N ASP A 247 40.30 18.36 -21.44
CA ASP A 247 41.19 17.68 -22.40
C ASP A 247 42.67 17.78 -22.01
N SER A 248 43.00 18.60 -21.01
CA SER A 248 44.34 18.70 -20.45
C SER A 248 44.63 17.61 -19.42
N GLU A 249 43.59 16.96 -18.89
CA GLU A 249 43.67 15.90 -17.89
C GLU A 249 43.48 14.51 -18.50
N ALA A 250 44.00 13.48 -17.81
CA ALA A 250 43.83 12.11 -18.26
C ALA A 250 42.36 11.65 -18.17
N ASN A 251 41.93 10.81 -19.12
CA ASN A 251 40.60 10.19 -19.04
C ASN A 251 40.46 9.33 -17.78
N LYS A 252 39.33 9.47 -17.09
CA LYS A 252 39.02 8.77 -15.85
C LYS A 252 37.58 8.29 -15.88
N TYR A 253 37.39 7.00 -15.64
CA TYR A 253 36.09 6.34 -15.71
C TYR A 253 35.60 5.94 -14.32
N ILE A 254 34.30 6.06 -14.09
CA ILE A 254 33.63 5.55 -12.90
C ILE A 254 32.60 4.53 -13.36
N THR A 255 32.64 3.34 -12.78
CA THR A 255 31.72 2.25 -13.11
C THR A 255 30.77 2.03 -11.96
N TYR A 256 29.46 2.02 -12.25
CA TYR A 256 28.43 1.60 -11.31
C TYR A 256 28.13 0.12 -11.56
N LEU A 257 28.37 -0.72 -10.55
CA LEU A 257 28.06 -2.15 -10.57
C LEU A 257 27.02 -2.44 -9.49
N ASP A 258 25.98 -3.17 -9.87
CA ASP A 258 24.91 -3.58 -8.96
C ASP A 258 24.68 -5.08 -9.11
N ALA A 259 24.61 -5.77 -7.98
CA ALA A 259 24.38 -7.22 -7.96
C ALA A 259 22.88 -7.49 -7.96
N ASN A 260 22.37 -8.01 -9.09
CA ASN A 260 20.98 -8.48 -9.18
C ASN A 260 20.73 -9.57 -8.14
N ASN A 261 19.79 -9.31 -7.22
CA ASN A 261 19.38 -10.26 -6.19
C ASN A 261 20.51 -10.72 -5.23
N LEU A 262 21.31 -9.78 -4.70
CA LEU A 262 22.46 -10.11 -3.83
C LEU A 262 22.15 -11.05 -2.64
N TYR A 263 20.95 -10.92 -2.04
CA TYR A 263 20.56 -11.69 -0.85
C TYR A 263 19.54 -12.79 -1.11
N GLY A 264 18.85 -12.76 -2.25
CA GLY A 264 17.67 -13.58 -2.46
C GLY A 264 17.94 -14.90 -3.16
#